data_AF-A0A9Q4C6E6-F1
#
_entry.id   AF-A0A9Q4C6E6-F1
#
_cell.length_a   1.000
_cell.length_b   1.000
_cell.length_c   1.000
_cell.angle_alpha   90.00
_cell.angle_beta   90.00
_cell.angle_gamma   90.00
#
_symmetry.space_group_name_H-M   'P 1'
#
loop_
_entity.id
_entity.type
_entity.pdbx_description
1 polymer ?
#
loop_
_entity_poly.entity_id
_entity_poly.type
_entity_poly.pdbx_seq_one_letter_code
_entity_poly.pdbx_strand_id
1 'polypeptide(L)'
;MSEPPEPPEEIPKYIQEGLEKQDVDTLEEVIDYARELREYLTEPPEEVEANEDEELVEKERRSGYTKVVKKVPCGKDCSGCPHGPYVYHVSRSGDGLDWEYIGPQEE
;
A
#
# COMPACT_ATOMS: atom_id res chain seq x y z
N MET A 1 31.42 12.01 28.37
CA MET A 1 31.03 10.88 27.51
C MET A 1 29.57 11.10 27.20
N SER A 2 29.18 11.11 25.94
CA SER A 2 27.75 11.15 25.58
C SER A 2 27.17 9.77 25.85
N GLU A 3 26.00 9.72 26.46
CA GLU A 3 25.25 8.46 26.64
C GLU A 3 24.67 8.03 25.29
N PRO A 4 24.58 6.71 25.03
CA PRO A 4 23.90 6.22 23.84
C PRO A 4 22.41 6.61 23.90
N PRO A 5 21.77 6.82 22.73
CA PRO A 5 20.33 7.12 22.69
C PRO A 5 19.51 5.93 23.19
N GLU A 6 18.35 6.21 23.79
CA GLU A 6 17.39 5.17 24.15
C GLU A 6 16.64 4.69 22.90
N PRO A 7 16.53 3.36 22.66
CA PRO A 7 15.82 2.85 21.50
C PRO A 7 14.28 3.00 21.65
N PRO A 8 13.54 3.23 20.56
CA PRO A 8 12.07 3.29 20.60
C PRO A 8 11.44 1.98 21.07
N GLU A 9 10.43 2.08 21.96
CA GLU A 9 9.76 0.91 22.56
C GLU A 9 9.06 0.00 21.53
N GLU A 10 8.61 0.56 20.41
CA GLU A 10 7.90 -0.16 19.35
C GLU A 10 8.83 -1.03 18.48
N ILE A 11 10.14 -0.73 18.47
CA ILE A 11 11.09 -1.52 17.68
C ILE A 11 11.37 -2.83 18.43
N PRO A 12 11.19 -4.01 17.82
CA PRO A 12 11.48 -5.27 18.48
C PRO A 12 12.92 -5.36 18.98
N LYS A 13 13.11 -5.93 20.18
CA LYS A 13 14.42 -5.99 20.85
C LYS A 13 15.55 -6.56 19.98
N TYR A 14 15.26 -7.58 19.17
CA TYR A 14 16.26 -8.22 18.31
C TYR A 14 16.77 -7.29 17.19
N ILE A 15 15.97 -6.32 16.75
CA ILE A 15 16.39 -5.28 15.80
C ILE A 15 17.26 -4.25 16.52
N GLN A 16 16.84 -3.78 17.71
CA GLN A 16 17.62 -2.84 18.52
C GLN A 16 19.02 -3.38 18.79
N GLU A 17 19.11 -4.60 19.33
CA GLU A 17 20.38 -5.29 19.61
C GLU A 17 21.20 -5.58 18.35
N GLY A 18 20.57 -5.60 17.17
CA GLY A 18 21.23 -5.71 15.88
C GLY A 18 21.90 -4.39 15.51
N LEU A 19 21.16 -3.28 15.56
CA LEU A 19 21.63 -1.94 15.24
C LEU A 19 22.75 -1.46 16.16
N GLU A 20 22.62 -1.68 17.47
CA GLU A 20 23.62 -1.27 18.49
C GLU A 20 25.00 -1.92 18.30
N LYS A 21 25.09 -3.02 17.54
CA LYS A 21 26.33 -3.75 17.28
C LYS A 21 27.04 -3.33 15.99
N GLN A 22 26.45 -2.43 15.20
CA GLN A 22 26.99 -2.02 13.92
C GLN A 22 27.92 -0.81 14.03
N ASP A 23 28.77 -0.63 13.02
CA ASP A 23 29.57 0.58 12.84
C ASP A 23 28.76 1.68 12.14
N VAL A 24 29.36 2.87 12.04
CA VAL A 24 28.71 4.06 11.47
C VAL A 24 28.33 3.84 10.01
N ASP A 25 29.23 3.27 9.21
CA ASP A 25 29.01 3.06 7.77
C ASP A 25 27.83 2.10 7.53
N THR A 26 27.75 1.01 8.29
CA THR A 26 26.63 0.06 8.22
C THR A 26 25.32 0.70 8.65
N LEU A 27 25.33 1.57 9.68
CA LEU A 27 24.12 2.28 10.11
C LEU A 27 23.63 3.25 9.03
N GLU A 28 24.52 3.90 8.28
CA GLU A 28 24.14 4.73 7.14
C GLU A 28 23.48 3.90 6.02
N GLU A 29 24.05 2.74 5.67
CA GLU A 29 23.42 1.82 4.69
C GLU A 29 22.05 1.32 5.15
N VAL A 30 21.89 0.98 6.44
CA VAL A 30 20.60 0.58 7.00
C VAL A 30 19.57 1.69 6.90
N ILE A 31 19.96 2.94 7.15
CA ILE A 31 19.06 4.09 7.04
C ILE A 31 18.57 4.24 5.60
N ASP A 32 19.46 4.13 4.61
CA ASP A 32 19.09 4.25 3.21
C ASP A 32 18.21 3.09 2.75
N TYR A 33 18.56 1.86 3.08
CA TYR A 33 17.72 0.70 2.80
C TYR A 33 16.34 0.80 3.48
N ALA A 34 16.27 1.24 4.74
CA ALA A 34 15.00 1.40 5.44
C ALA A 34 14.10 2.46 4.78
N ARG A 35 14.68 3.53 4.22
CA ARG A 35 13.95 4.54 3.45
C ARG A 35 13.41 3.96 2.16
N GLU A 36 14.25 3.26 1.38
CA GLU A 36 13.84 2.60 0.13
C GLU A 36 12.77 1.53 0.38
N LEU A 37 12.96 0.71 1.41
CA LEU A 37 12.00 -0.33 1.78
C LEU A 37 10.66 0.29 2.20
N ARG A 38 10.68 1.37 2.99
CA ARG A 38 9.46 2.10 3.34
C ARG A 38 8.77 2.66 2.10
N GLU A 39 9.52 3.25 1.17
CA GLU A 39 8.97 3.77 -0.09
C GLU A 39 8.32 2.63 -0.89
N TYR A 40 9.02 1.53 -1.11
CA TYR A 40 8.50 0.36 -1.81
C TYR A 40 7.22 -0.22 -1.16
N LEU A 41 7.20 -0.32 0.17
CA LEU A 41 6.06 -0.84 0.92
C LEU A 41 4.86 0.11 0.93
N THR A 42 5.08 1.41 0.76
CA THR A 42 4.01 2.44 0.71
C THR A 42 3.69 2.89 -0.71
N GLU A 43 4.44 2.40 -1.69
CA GLU A 43 4.22 2.70 -3.10
C GLU A 43 2.88 2.08 -3.54
N PRO A 44 1.96 2.90 -4.07
CA PRO A 44 0.69 2.41 -4.53
C PRO A 44 0.89 1.45 -5.71
N PRO A 45 0.09 0.38 -5.82
CA PRO A 45 0.25 -0.61 -6.87
C PRO A 45 0.13 0.02 -8.27
N GLU A 46 1.19 -0.15 -9.07
CA GLU A 46 1.27 0.34 -10.44
C GLU A 46 0.29 -0.39 -11.37
N GLU A 47 0.18 -1.71 -11.23
CA GLU A 47 -0.63 -2.59 -12.08
C GLU A 47 -1.91 -3.04 -11.35
N VAL A 48 -2.83 -2.10 -11.11
CA VAL A 48 -4.22 -2.43 -10.80
C VAL A 48 -5.04 -2.50 -12.07
N GLU A 49 -5.59 -3.67 -12.39
CA GLU A 49 -6.51 -3.89 -13.51
C GLU A 49 -7.91 -4.29 -12.99
N ALA A 50 -8.93 -4.06 -13.80
CA ALA A 50 -10.25 -4.59 -13.57
C ALA A 50 -10.31 -6.06 -14.02
N ASN A 51 -11.15 -6.87 -13.38
CA ASN A 51 -11.39 -8.25 -13.81
C ASN A 51 -12.11 -8.29 -15.17
N GLU A 52 -12.14 -9.45 -15.84
CA GLU A 52 -12.72 -9.61 -17.19
C GLU A 52 -14.17 -9.12 -17.33
N ASP A 53 -14.97 -9.23 -16.26
CA ASP A 53 -16.37 -8.81 -16.22
C ASP A 53 -16.59 -7.41 -15.59
N GLU A 54 -15.51 -6.70 -15.25
CA GLU A 54 -15.54 -5.36 -14.66
C GLU A 54 -15.11 -4.30 -15.69
N GLU A 55 -15.65 -3.09 -15.59
CA GLU A 55 -15.29 -1.98 -16.47
C GLU A 55 -14.46 -0.94 -15.69
N LEU A 56 -13.17 -0.82 -16.01
CA LEU A 56 -12.30 0.21 -15.42
C LEU A 56 -12.67 1.60 -16.01
N VAL A 57 -13.05 2.53 -15.15
CA VAL A 57 -13.42 3.91 -15.54
C VAL A 57 -12.26 4.87 -15.33
N GLU A 58 -11.61 4.81 -14.17
CA GLU A 58 -10.51 5.71 -13.80
C GLU A 58 -9.51 4.98 -12.91
N LYS A 59 -8.23 5.35 -13.05
CA LYS A 59 -7.16 4.89 -12.17
C LYS A 59 -6.19 6.04 -11.92
N GLU A 60 -5.92 6.33 -10.65
CA GLU A 60 -5.06 7.44 -10.25
C GLU A 60 -4.20 7.04 -9.05
N ARG A 61 -2.88 7.23 -9.14
CA ARG A 61 -1.99 7.01 -7.97
C ARG A 61 -2.12 8.16 -6.99
N ARG A 62 -2.27 7.82 -5.72
CA ARG A 62 -2.25 8.74 -4.59
C ARG A 62 -1.19 8.27 -3.59
N SER A 63 -0.85 9.12 -2.63
CA SER A 63 0.10 8.74 -1.58
C SER A 63 -0.49 7.58 -0.76
N GLY A 64 0.15 6.41 -0.80
CA GLY A 64 -0.23 5.20 -0.05
C GLY A 64 -1.26 4.27 -0.73
N TYR A 65 -1.94 4.69 -1.81
CA TYR A 65 -2.91 3.84 -2.51
C TYR A 65 -3.14 4.28 -3.97
N THR A 66 -3.65 3.38 -4.80
CA THR A 66 -4.19 3.68 -6.12
C THR A 66 -5.70 3.82 -6.02
N LYS A 67 -6.24 5.00 -6.34
CA LYS A 67 -7.69 5.21 -6.50
C LYS A 67 -8.12 4.48 -7.76
N VAL A 68 -9.08 3.58 -7.65
CA VAL A 68 -9.65 2.85 -8.77
C VAL A 68 -11.14 3.09 -8.81
N VAL A 69 -11.62 3.54 -9.96
CA VAL A 69 -13.05 3.68 -10.23
C VAL A 69 -13.44 2.65 -11.26
N LYS A 70 -14.39 1.77 -10.92
CA LYS A 70 -14.84 0.70 -11.81
C LYS A 70 -16.32 0.40 -11.68
N LYS A 71 -16.89 -0.23 -12.69
CA LYS A 71 -18.22 -0.85 -12.62
C LYS A 71 -18.09 -2.35 -12.38
N VAL A 72 -18.98 -2.92 -11.57
CA VAL A 72 -18.92 -4.31 -11.09
C VAL A 72 -20.23 -5.04 -11.42
N PRO A 73 -20.19 -6.32 -11.87
CA PRO A 73 -21.39 -7.12 -12.13
C PRO A 73 -22.05 -7.60 -10.82
N CYS A 74 -23.39 -7.60 -10.75
CA CYS A 74 -24.16 -8.09 -9.59
C CYS A 74 -24.61 -9.56 -9.69
N GLY A 75 -24.19 -10.29 -10.74
CA GLY A 75 -24.56 -11.71 -10.97
C GLY A 75 -25.50 -11.93 -12.17
N LYS A 76 -25.91 -13.19 -12.36
CA LYS A 76 -26.48 -13.71 -13.63
C LYS A 76 -27.83 -13.14 -14.06
N ASP A 77 -28.61 -12.56 -13.15
CA ASP A 77 -30.00 -12.14 -13.41
C ASP A 77 -30.23 -10.65 -13.06
N CYS A 78 -29.25 -9.80 -13.38
CA CYS A 78 -29.28 -8.39 -13.04
C CYS A 78 -29.40 -7.53 -14.32
N SER A 79 -30.58 -6.96 -14.58
CA SER A 79 -30.82 -6.09 -15.73
C SER A 79 -30.15 -4.73 -15.52
N GLY A 80 -29.11 -4.42 -16.29
CA GLY A 80 -28.37 -3.15 -16.20
C GLY A 80 -26.93 -3.25 -15.71
N CYS A 81 -26.31 -4.43 -15.75
CA CYS A 81 -24.88 -4.60 -15.45
C CYS A 81 -23.95 -4.03 -16.53
N PRO A 82 -22.70 -3.68 -16.16
CA PRO A 82 -22.16 -3.61 -14.79
C PRO A 82 -22.59 -2.34 -14.04
N HIS A 83 -22.69 -2.40 -12.70
CA HIS A 83 -23.18 -1.30 -11.84
C HIS A 83 -22.04 -0.46 -11.29
N GLY A 84 -22.33 0.78 -10.92
CA GLY A 84 -21.36 1.78 -10.47
C GLY A 84 -21.49 3.05 -11.30
N PRO A 85 -20.43 3.85 -11.45
CA PRO A 85 -19.07 3.59 -10.97
C PRO A 85 -18.93 3.58 -9.45
N TYR A 86 -18.05 2.73 -8.96
CA TYR A 86 -17.66 2.61 -7.55
C TYR A 86 -16.20 2.97 -7.37
N VAL A 87 -15.88 3.65 -6.27
CA VAL A 87 -14.53 4.07 -5.89
C VAL A 87 -13.93 3.07 -4.91
N TYR A 88 -12.70 2.67 -5.20
CA TYR A 88 -11.87 1.81 -4.35
C TYR A 88 -10.53 2.48 -4.08
N HIS A 89 -9.99 2.27 -2.89
CA HIS A 89 -8.59 2.53 -2.59
C HIS A 89 -7.84 1.20 -2.58
N VAL A 90 -6.83 1.08 -3.43
CA VAL A 90 -6.09 -0.17 -3.61
C VAL A 90 -4.66 0.00 -3.12
N SER A 91 -4.23 -0.84 -2.18
CA SER A 91 -2.88 -0.81 -1.60
C SER A 91 -2.22 -2.19 -1.67
N ARG A 92 -0.89 -2.25 -1.51
CA ARG A 92 -0.16 -3.53 -1.43
C ARG A 92 -0.36 -4.14 -0.04
N SER A 93 -0.64 -5.45 0.02
CA SER A 93 -0.72 -6.21 1.26
C SER A 93 -0.13 -7.60 1.07
N GLY A 94 1.04 -7.85 1.68
CA GLY A 94 1.81 -9.08 1.46
C GLY A 94 2.14 -9.26 -0.03
N ASP A 95 1.82 -10.44 -0.57
CA ASP A 95 1.98 -10.78 -2.00
C ASP A 95 0.79 -10.35 -2.88
N GLY A 96 -0.20 -9.62 -2.33
CA GLY A 96 -1.45 -9.28 -3.00
C GLY A 96 -1.82 -7.80 -2.93
N LEU A 97 -3.05 -7.52 -3.38
CA LEU A 97 -3.68 -6.20 -3.31
C LEU A 97 -4.80 -6.22 -2.27
N ASP A 98 -4.82 -5.21 -1.41
CA ASP A 98 -5.95 -4.91 -0.54
C ASP A 98 -6.85 -3.88 -1.23
N TRP A 99 -8.15 -4.16 -1.31
CA TRP A 99 -9.14 -3.32 -2.00
C TRP A 99 -10.17 -2.80 -0.97
N GLU A 100 -10.05 -1.54 -0.59
CA GLU A 100 -11.01 -0.87 0.28
C GLU A 100 -12.12 -0.22 -0.56
N TYR A 101 -13.37 -0.61 -0.33
CA TYR A 101 -14.54 0.02 -0.97
C TYR A 101 -14.90 1.34 -0.27
N ILE A 102 -14.88 2.44 -1.03
CA ILE A 102 -15.15 3.78 -0.50
C ILE A 102 -16.62 4.15 -0.69
N GLY A 103 -17.22 3.82 -1.83
CA GLY A 103 -18.59 4.20 -2.16
C GLY A 103 -18.88 4.31 -3.65
N PRO A 104 -20.08 4.74 -4.05
CA PRO A 104 -20.35 5.17 -5.42
C PRO A 104 -19.52 6.42 -5.76
N GLN A 105 -19.15 6.57 -7.03
CA GLN A 105 -18.54 7.81 -7.51
C GLN A 105 -19.58 8.92 -7.45
N GLU A 106 -19.25 10.02 -6.76
CA GLU A 106 -20.04 11.25 -6.77
C GLU A 106 -19.79 12.01 -8.09
N GLU A 107 -20.84 12.63 -8.64
CA GLU A 107 -20.82 13.38 -9.91
C GLU A 107 -20.08 14.72 -9.84
#